data_AF-A0A0F4XG24-F1
#
_entry.id   AF-A0A0F4XG24-F1
#
_cell.length_a   1.000
_cell.length_b   1.000
_cell.length_c   1.000
_cell.angle_alpha   90.00
_cell.angle_beta   90.00
_cell.angle_gamma   90.00
#
_symmetry.space_group_name_H-M   'P 1'
#
loop_
_entity.id
_entity.type
_entity.pdbx_description
1 polymer ?
#
loop_
_entity_poly.entity_id
_entity_poly.type
_entity_poly.pdbx_seq_one_letter_code
_entity_poly.pdbx_strand_id
1 'polypeptide(L)'
;MVAVDAVVEEFVQLLDVAIFIAKKMKIDSRDPFIIQAAEVTVKNLKGFRKLALSGGLPRPSSGDFSQGTSLGLSHGIGEWAEGGDLLDAVLKVENHYKNSM
;
A
#
# COMPACT_ATOMS: atom_id res chain seq x y z
N MET A 1 -26.59 -0.25 -0.82
CA MET A 1 -25.46 0.25 -1.63
C MET A 1 -24.39 0.98 -0.78
N VAL A 2 -24.37 0.83 0.55
CA VAL A 2 -23.53 1.63 1.47
C VAL A 2 -22.23 0.91 1.90
N ALA A 3 -22.18 -0.41 1.83
CA ALA A 3 -21.02 -1.19 2.32
C ALA A 3 -19.77 -1.08 1.43
N VAL A 4 -19.95 -0.86 0.12
CA VAL A 4 -18.83 -0.76 -0.83
C VAL A 4 -18.06 0.55 -0.62
N ASP A 5 -18.76 1.65 -0.32
CA ASP A 5 -18.13 2.95 -0.09
C ASP A 5 -17.29 2.94 1.19
N ALA A 6 -17.79 2.36 2.29
CA ALA A 6 -17.05 2.28 3.55
C ALA A 6 -15.75 1.47 3.43
N VAL A 7 -15.77 0.36 2.69
CA VAL A 7 -14.59 -0.50 2.47
C VAL A 7 -13.54 0.22 1.62
N VAL A 8 -13.97 0.98 0.61
CA VAL A 8 -13.08 1.80 -0.24
C VAL A 8 -12.49 2.96 0.56
N GLU A 9 -13.29 3.64 1.38
CA GLU A 9 -12.82 4.71 2.24
C GLU A 9 -11.75 4.23 3.23
N GLU A 10 -11.99 3.10 3.91
CA GLU A 10 -11.02 2.51 4.83
C GLU A 10 -9.73 2.10 4.11
N PHE A 11 -9.84 1.50 2.92
CA PHE A 11 -8.68 1.18 2.10
C PHE A 11 -7.87 2.42 1.70
N VAL A 12 -8.54 3.50 1.31
CA VAL A 12 -7.90 4.78 0.96
C VAL A 12 -7.23 5.40 2.17
N GLN A 13 -7.83 5.34 3.36
CA GLN A 13 -7.22 5.83 4.59
C GLN A 13 -5.93 5.07 4.95
N LEU A 14 -5.93 3.74 4.82
CA LEU A 14 -4.73 2.92 5.04
C LEU A 14 -3.61 3.30 4.05
N LEU A 15 -3.95 3.54 2.78
CA LEU A 15 -3.01 4.03 1.77
C LEU A 15 -2.47 5.42 2.13
N ASP A 16 -3.31 6.33 2.60
CA ASP A 16 -2.90 7.69 2.98
C ASP A 16 -1.92 7.67 4.17
N VAL A 17 -2.13 6.78 5.14
CA VAL A 17 -1.18 6.55 6.25
C VAL A 17 0.16 6.03 5.74
N ALA A 18 0.17 5.00 4.89
CA ALA A 18 1.41 4.47 4.32
C ALA A 18 2.16 5.52 3.47
N ILE A 19 1.44 6.33 2.70
CA ILE A 19 2.02 7.44 1.92
C ILE A 19 2.65 8.48 2.83
N PHE A 20 2.00 8.82 3.94
CA PHE A 20 2.51 9.79 4.90
C PHE A 20 3.84 9.32 5.49
N ILE A 21 3.90 8.06 5.94
CA ILE A 21 5.11 7.48 6.54
C ILE A 21 6.25 7.44 5.51
N ALA A 22 5.99 6.96 4.28
CA ALA A 22 7.01 6.92 3.24
C ALA A 22 7.56 8.31 2.87
N LYS A 23 6.69 9.34 2.82
CA LYS A 23 7.13 10.73 2.64
C LYS A 23 7.99 11.23 3.79
N LYS A 24 7.63 10.88 5.03
CA LYS A 24 8.41 11.26 6.21
C LYS A 24 9.80 10.64 6.17
N MET A 25 9.90 9.34 5.88
CA MET A 25 11.20 8.65 5.73
C MET A 25 12.06 9.26 4.63
N LYS A 26 11.45 9.68 3.51
CA LYS A 26 12.15 10.40 2.45
C LYS A 26 12.77 11.72 2.95
N ILE A 27 12.02 12.49 3.75
CA ILE A 27 12.46 13.80 4.26
C ILE A 27 13.55 13.64 5.32
N ASP A 28 13.41 12.62 6.18
CA ASP A 28 14.29 12.41 7.32
C ASP A 28 15.59 11.68 6.94
N SER A 29 15.64 11.03 5.78
CA SER A 29 16.82 10.30 5.30
C SER A 29 17.79 11.20 4.50
N ARG A 30 19.08 10.93 4.67
CA ARG A 30 20.16 11.48 3.83
C ARG A 30 20.70 10.46 2.82
N ASP A 31 20.23 9.22 2.88
CA ASP A 31 20.65 8.16 1.99
C ASP A 31 19.90 8.26 0.66
N PRO A 32 20.59 8.48 -0.49
CA PRO A 32 19.97 8.56 -1.80
C PRO A 32 19.17 7.31 -2.18
N PHE A 33 19.59 6.12 -1.71
CA PHE A 33 18.89 4.87 -1.95
C PHE A 33 17.54 4.85 -1.25
N ILE A 34 17.50 5.21 0.04
CA ILE A 34 16.25 5.31 0.82
C ILE A 34 15.32 6.37 0.23
N ILE A 35 15.86 7.52 -0.18
CA ILE A 35 15.08 8.60 -0.81
C ILE A 35 14.41 8.10 -2.10
N GLN A 36 15.17 7.42 -2.97
CA GLN A 36 14.64 6.90 -4.23
C GLN A 36 13.62 5.78 -4.00
N ALA A 37 13.89 4.87 -3.07
CA ALA A 37 12.98 3.79 -2.72
C ALA A 37 11.66 4.32 -2.14
N ALA A 38 11.73 5.36 -1.29
CA ALA A 38 10.55 6.04 -0.76
C ALA A 38 9.76 6.78 -1.85
N GLU A 39 10.42 7.40 -2.83
CA GLU A 39 9.73 8.02 -3.97
C GLU A 39 8.95 7.02 -4.82
N VAL A 40 9.56 5.88 -5.13
CA VAL A 40 8.91 4.79 -5.87
C VAL A 40 7.72 4.24 -5.09
N THR A 41 7.90 4.00 -3.79
CA THR A 41 6.83 3.53 -2.90
C THR A 41 5.66 4.51 -2.84
N VAL A 42 5.93 5.81 -2.65
CA VAL A 42 4.89 6.85 -2.65
C VAL A 42 4.15 6.89 -3.99
N LYS A 43 4.86 6.74 -5.12
CA LYS A 43 4.26 6.72 -6.45
C LYS A 43 3.31 5.52 -6.61
N ASN A 44 3.73 4.34 -6.17
CA ASN A 44 2.93 3.12 -6.25
C ASN A 44 1.67 3.21 -5.37
N LEU A 45 1.82 3.63 -4.11
CA LEU A 45 0.69 3.80 -3.19
C LEU A 45 -0.34 4.82 -3.71
N LYS A 46 0.12 5.94 -4.29
CA LYS A 46 -0.78 6.91 -4.95
C LYS A 46 -1.49 6.30 -6.16
N GLY A 47 -0.84 5.40 -6.90
CA GLY A 47 -1.45 4.65 -7.99
C GLY A 47 -2.63 3.81 -7.50
N PHE A 48 -2.42 3.01 -6.46
CA PHE A 48 -3.49 2.21 -5.85
C PHE A 48 -4.62 3.07 -5.27
N ARG A 49 -4.29 4.20 -4.65
CA ARG A 49 -5.28 5.15 -4.15
C ARG A 49 -6.18 5.67 -5.27
N LYS A 50 -5.60 6.02 -6.42
CA LYS A 50 -6.35 6.49 -7.58
C LYS A 50 -7.25 5.38 -8.14
N LEU A 51 -6.74 4.14 -8.22
CA LEU A 51 -7.51 2.99 -8.67
C LEU A 51 -8.67 2.67 -7.71
N ALA A 52 -8.46 2.80 -6.41
CA ALA A 52 -9.51 2.60 -5.39
C ALA A 52 -10.66 3.57 -5.61
N LEU A 53 -10.33 4.86 -5.74
CA LEU A 53 -11.32 5.93 -5.94
C LEU A 53 -12.03 5.85 -7.30
N SER A 54 -11.38 5.26 -8.32
CA SER A 54 -12.00 5.08 -9.64
C SER A 54 -12.73 3.75 -9.79
N GLY A 55 -12.80 2.92 -8.75
CA GLY A 55 -13.36 1.55 -8.82
C GLY A 55 -12.57 0.61 -9.74
N GLY A 56 -11.33 0.96 -10.07
CA GLY A 56 -10.46 0.23 -11.01
C GLY A 56 -9.44 -0.68 -10.32
N LEU A 57 -9.59 -0.92 -9.01
CA LEU A 57 -8.76 -1.92 -8.34
C LEU A 57 -9.05 -3.29 -8.96
N PRO A 58 -8.01 -4.08 -9.26
CA PRO A 58 -8.22 -5.48 -9.60
C PRO A 58 -9.00 -6.15 -8.46
N ARG A 59 -9.94 -7.04 -8.78
CA ARG A 59 -10.58 -7.85 -7.73
C ARG A 59 -9.63 -8.99 -7.35
N PRO A 60 -9.47 -9.32 -6.07
CA PRO A 60 -8.79 -10.54 -5.69
C PRO A 60 -9.57 -11.74 -6.25
N SER A 61 -9.00 -12.43 -7.24
CA SER A 61 -9.62 -13.62 -7.83
C SER A 61 -9.75 -14.73 -6.78
N SER A 62 -10.98 -15.23 -6.57
CA SER A 62 -11.32 -16.27 -5.58
C SER A 62 -10.91 -17.70 -5.98
N GLY A 63 -9.96 -17.87 -6.90
CA GLY A 63 -9.54 -19.17 -7.43
C GLY A 63 -8.12 -19.54 -6.96
N ASP A 64 -8.00 -20.68 -6.29
CA ASP A 64 -6.78 -21.39 -5.87
C ASP A 64 -5.50 -20.56 -5.66
N PHE A 65 -5.27 -20.21 -4.39
CA PHE A 65 -4.15 -19.43 -3.91
C PHE A 65 -2.80 -20.14 -4.12
N SER A 66 -2.09 -19.75 -5.18
CA SER A 66 -0.65 -19.95 -5.31
C SER A 66 0.08 -18.62 -5.04
N GLN A 67 0.37 -18.33 -3.77
CA GLN A 67 1.40 -17.39 -3.26
C GLN A 67 1.64 -16.02 -3.97
N GLY A 68 0.69 -15.42 -4.69
CA GLY A 68 0.98 -14.25 -5.55
C GLY A 68 -0.08 -13.17 -5.71
N THR A 69 -1.11 -13.10 -4.86
CA THR A 69 -2.23 -12.13 -4.96
C THR A 69 -2.23 -11.04 -3.88
N SER A 70 -1.07 -10.68 -3.34
CA SER A 70 -0.87 -9.42 -2.61
C SER A 70 -0.70 -8.27 -3.60
N LEU A 71 -0.94 -7.02 -3.18
CA LEU A 71 -0.63 -5.83 -4.00
C LEU A 71 0.88 -5.73 -4.34
N GLY A 72 1.72 -6.56 -3.70
CA GLY A 72 3.15 -6.62 -3.92
C GLY A 72 3.86 -5.40 -3.33
N LEU A 73 3.15 -4.65 -2.49
CA LEU A 73 3.64 -3.43 -1.85
C LEU A 73 4.71 -3.77 -0.82
N SER A 74 4.51 -4.86 -0.07
CA SER A 74 5.48 -5.35 0.92
C SER A 74 6.81 -5.76 0.27
N HIS A 75 6.77 -6.34 -0.93
CA HIS A 75 7.99 -6.72 -1.68
C HIS A 75 8.81 -5.50 -2.13
N GLY A 76 8.14 -4.40 -2.50
CA GLY A 76 8.81 -3.14 -2.87
C GLY A 76 9.38 -2.34 -1.70
N ILE A 77 8.93 -2.64 -0.47
CA ILE A 77 9.39 -1.98 0.75
C ILE A 77 10.62 -2.68 1.35
N GLY A 78 10.77 -3.99 1.14
CA GLY A 78 12.02 -4.72 1.39
C GLY A 78 12.72 -4.38 2.72
N GLU A 79 14.05 -4.47 2.70
CA GLU A 79 14.90 -4.21 3.88
C GLU A 79 15.18 -2.71 4.10
N TRP A 80 14.91 -1.84 3.12
CA TRP A 80 15.24 -0.41 3.24
C TRP A 80 14.35 0.33 4.25
N ALA A 81 13.22 -0.26 4.60
CA ALA A 81 12.33 0.22 5.65
C ALA A 81 12.51 -0.51 6.99
N GLU A 82 13.63 -1.24 7.18
CA GLU A 82 14.01 -2.07 8.34
C GLU A 82 12.97 -2.11 9.48
N GLY A 83 12.03 -3.07 9.42
CA GLY A 83 11.11 -3.37 10.52
C GLY A 83 10.27 -2.20 11.05
N GLY A 84 10.13 -1.12 10.27
CA GLY A 84 9.55 0.14 10.72
C GLY A 84 8.06 0.31 10.40
N ASP A 85 7.52 1.43 10.89
CA ASP A 85 6.11 1.85 10.74
C ASP A 85 5.58 1.74 9.29
N LEU A 86 6.46 1.87 8.29
CA LEU A 86 6.09 1.79 6.87
C LEU A 86 5.73 0.36 6.45
N LEU A 87 6.49 -0.64 6.88
CA LEU A 87 6.22 -2.03 6.56
C LEU A 87 4.90 -2.46 7.20
N ASP A 88 4.68 -2.10 8.47
CA ASP A 88 3.43 -2.37 9.19
C ASP A 88 2.22 -1.69 8.52
N ALA A 89 2.37 -0.43 8.11
CA ALA A 89 1.30 0.29 7.42
C ALA A 89 0.94 -0.39 6.09
N VAL A 90 1.94 -0.86 5.33
CA VAL A 90 1.68 -1.56 4.08
C VAL A 90 1.10 -2.96 4.29
N LEU A 91 1.54 -3.70 5.29
CA LEU A 91 0.94 -4.99 5.62
C LEU A 91 -0.54 -4.83 6.00
N LYS A 92 -0.92 -3.73 6.67
CA LYS A 92 -2.34 -3.40 6.91
C LYS A 92 -3.11 -3.13 5.62
N VAL A 93 -2.53 -2.37 4.68
CA VAL A 93 -3.12 -2.14 3.34
C VAL A 93 -3.35 -3.48 2.62
N GLU A 94 -2.34 -4.35 2.57
CA GLU A 94 -2.44 -5.65 1.88
C GLU A 94 -3.44 -6.58 2.55
N ASN A 95 -3.47 -6.63 3.89
CA ASN A 95 -4.43 -7.43 4.63
C ASN A 95 -5.86 -6.93 4.43
N HIS A 96 -6.10 -5.62 4.43
CA HIS A 96 -7.43 -5.07 4.15
C HIS A 96 -7.90 -5.40 2.75
N TYR A 97 -7.02 -5.21 1.76
CA TYR A 97 -7.33 -5.57 0.37
C TYR A 97 -7.65 -7.06 0.20
N LYS A 98 -6.94 -7.95 0.91
CA LYS A 98 -7.20 -9.39 0.84
C LYS A 98 -8.52 -9.81 1.49
N ASN A 99 -8.92 -9.16 2.57
CA ASN A 99 -10.05 -9.60 3.40
C ASN A 99 -11.36 -8.86 3.10
N SER A 100 -11.29 -7.68 2.50
CA SER A 100 -12.44 -6.77 2.38
C SER A 100 -12.81 -6.41 0.94
N MET A 101 -11.92 -6.57 -0.05
CA MET A 101 -12.16 -6.27 -1.47
C MET A 101 -12.39 -7.54 -2.29
#